data_AF-A0A1G4K4D0-F1
#
_entry.id   AF-A0A1G4K4D0-F1
#
_cell.length_a   1.000
_cell.length_b   1.000
_cell.length_c   1.000
_cell.angle_alpha   90.00
_cell.angle_beta   90.00
_cell.angle_gamma   90.00
#
_symmetry.space_group_name_H-M   'P 1'
#
loop_
_entity.id
_entity.type
_entity.pdbx_description
1 polymer ?
#
loop_
_entity_poly.entity_id
_entity_poly.type
_entity_poly.pdbx_seq_one_letter_code
_entity_poly.pdbx_strand_id
1 'polypeptide(L)'
;MRMEDILTQRAEISGLLDTIVKTHRRYLFEVQDAGTLDKLRNDIHICLNDLCKLNAMLTSSDDGGSVKQEIDRLAKLGRKLEKLEREETSIRDALQDWKAGEEEEEYATTTEEPEGDTFTFTTGYRHFLNRYLDRVGVTNTSLANANELPDDPKPDKSKTTRNIAFLRSSQKQIQLTISEVEILLATLKKDQNFIEQELQSRNSEVDSVLVLLSNDLERVQSSQEKIMTKLGISGHSARGDSTFFSRFNKLHLQEPLQPLSDQLEYAKEFLFTRQEILNADLRNFKEDLNLAESARNTWDECLNKISALENLLKTMLSENPLVSPQRLSVEIAQVITNLQEAISSNNSPVLRECLGNEIEVLKRANQELFLRNSKNSSPGPVREASSNFSIAGTSPPKIGLNRENITFQGGLKEPLPTPSVGLDKMQKKE
;
A
#
# COMPACT_ATOMS: atom_id res chain seq x y z
N MET A 1 15.22 -2.12 -10.25
CA MET A 1 15.43 -2.73 -8.92
C MET A 1 14.30 -2.33 -8.01
N ARG A 2 14.00 -3.13 -6.98
CA ARG A 2 13.14 -2.70 -5.87
C ARG A 2 13.93 -1.78 -4.94
N MET A 3 13.22 -0.93 -4.19
CA MET A 3 13.79 -0.06 -3.16
C MET A 3 14.76 -0.80 -2.22
N GLU A 4 14.35 -2.00 -1.78
CA GLU A 4 15.11 -2.87 -0.87
C GLU A 4 16.46 -3.28 -1.49
N ASP A 5 16.47 -3.71 -2.75
CA ASP A 5 17.70 -4.08 -3.47
C ASP A 5 18.71 -2.92 -3.52
N ILE A 6 18.21 -1.68 -3.76
CA ILE A 6 19.05 -0.47 -3.85
C ILE A 6 19.67 -0.15 -2.49
N LEU A 7 18.88 -0.24 -1.41
CA LEU A 7 19.36 -0.02 -0.04
C LEU A 7 20.38 -1.08 0.40
N THR A 8 20.16 -2.36 0.04
CA THR A 8 21.10 -3.44 0.34
C THR A 8 22.43 -3.25 -0.39
N GLN A 9 22.41 -3.00 -1.71
CA GLN A 9 23.63 -2.74 -2.47
C GLN A 9 24.38 -1.49 -1.98
N ARG A 10 23.65 -0.44 -1.57
CA ARG A 10 24.24 0.78 -0.98
C ARG A 10 25.00 0.46 0.31
N ALA A 11 24.46 -0.40 1.17
CA ALA A 11 25.12 -0.83 2.39
C ALA A 11 26.36 -1.71 2.10
N GLU A 12 26.26 -2.63 1.13
CA GLU A 12 27.37 -3.48 0.68
C GLU A 12 28.54 -2.65 0.12
N ILE A 13 28.27 -1.71 -0.79
CA ILE A 13 29.29 -0.82 -1.37
C ILE A 13 29.89 0.11 -0.32
N SER A 14 29.11 0.57 0.67
CA SER A 14 29.63 1.37 1.79
C SER A 14 30.62 0.58 2.66
N GLY A 15 30.32 -0.69 2.95
CA GLY A 15 31.22 -1.59 3.68
C GLY A 15 32.47 -2.00 2.89
N LEU A 16 32.31 -2.19 1.57
CA LEU A 16 33.44 -2.41 0.65
C LEU A 16 34.37 -1.19 0.63
N LEU A 17 33.83 0.02 0.53
CA LEU A 17 34.59 1.27 0.53
C LEU A 17 35.43 1.43 1.80
N ASP A 18 34.86 1.24 2.98
CA ASP A 18 35.60 1.26 4.26
C ASP A 18 36.76 0.22 4.29
N THR A 19 36.55 -0.96 3.71
CA THR A 19 37.58 -2.00 3.58
C THR A 19 38.70 -1.59 2.62
N ILE A 20 38.35 -0.93 1.50
CA ILE A 20 39.32 -0.41 0.53
C ILE A 20 40.13 0.75 1.13
N VAL A 21 39.50 1.67 1.87
CA VAL A 21 40.17 2.80 2.56
C VAL A 21 41.26 2.31 3.51
N LYS A 22 40.93 1.30 4.35
CA LYS A 22 41.88 0.66 5.27
C LYS A 22 43.02 -0.03 4.51
N THR A 23 42.72 -0.64 3.36
CA THR A 23 43.72 -1.29 2.51
C THR A 23 44.63 -0.28 1.82
N HIS A 24 44.08 0.82 1.29
CA HIS A 24 44.80 1.95 0.70
C HIS A 24 45.80 2.56 1.68
N ARG A 25 45.37 2.81 2.93
CA ARG A 25 46.27 3.21 4.02
C ARG A 25 47.44 2.24 4.20
N ARG A 26 47.18 0.93 4.23
CA ARG A 26 48.23 -0.09 4.40
C ARG A 26 49.23 -0.08 3.24
N TYR A 27 48.75 0.02 2.00
CA TYR A 27 49.64 0.05 0.82
C TYR A 27 50.51 1.31 0.77
N LEU A 28 49.96 2.46 1.18
CA LEU A 28 50.67 3.73 1.30
C LEU A 28 51.84 3.70 2.31
N PHE A 29 51.73 2.94 3.40
CA PHE A 29 52.73 2.95 4.48
C PHE A 29 53.61 1.70 4.58
N GLU A 30 53.11 0.51 4.24
CA GLU A 30 53.76 -0.77 4.57
C GLU A 30 54.25 -1.55 3.34
N VAL A 31 53.54 -1.49 2.21
CA VAL A 31 53.73 -2.44 1.10
C VAL A 31 54.41 -1.81 -0.13
N GLN A 32 54.27 -0.50 -0.35
CA GLN A 32 54.97 0.28 -1.38
C GLN A 32 54.93 -0.29 -2.83
N ASP A 33 53.84 -0.97 -3.20
CA ASP A 33 53.57 -1.38 -4.58
C ASP A 33 52.69 -0.34 -5.30
N ALA A 34 53.32 0.47 -6.16
CA ALA A 34 52.65 1.52 -6.93
C ALA A 34 51.54 0.97 -7.85
N GLY A 35 51.74 -0.20 -8.47
CA GLY A 35 50.79 -0.78 -9.42
C GLY A 35 49.50 -1.31 -8.76
N THR A 36 49.55 -1.57 -7.44
CA THR A 36 48.36 -1.89 -6.64
C THR A 36 47.76 -0.65 -5.97
N LEU A 37 48.58 0.36 -5.65
CA LEU A 37 48.09 1.64 -5.12
C LEU A 37 47.16 2.37 -6.11
N ASP A 38 47.53 2.46 -7.39
CA ASP A 38 46.69 3.13 -8.41
C ASP A 38 45.37 2.38 -8.66
N LYS A 39 45.37 1.05 -8.54
CA LYS A 39 44.13 0.24 -8.56
C LYS A 39 43.24 0.58 -7.37
N LEU A 40 43.79 0.61 -6.16
CA LEU A 40 43.02 0.98 -4.95
C LEU A 40 42.45 2.41 -5.05
N ARG A 41 43.22 3.36 -5.60
CA ARG A 41 42.76 4.74 -5.86
C ARG A 41 41.57 4.78 -6.83
N ASN A 42 41.61 3.97 -7.88
CA ASN A 42 40.52 3.78 -8.84
C ASN A 42 39.31 3.03 -8.24
N ASP A 43 39.53 2.01 -7.42
CA ASP A 43 38.46 1.24 -6.77
C ASP A 43 37.67 2.12 -5.78
N ILE A 44 38.34 3.05 -5.08
CA ILE A 44 37.69 4.09 -4.28
C ILE A 44 36.80 4.99 -5.17
N HIS A 45 37.31 5.42 -6.33
CA HIS A 45 36.54 6.24 -7.27
C HIS A 45 35.30 5.49 -7.79
N ILE A 46 35.43 4.20 -8.14
CA ILE A 46 34.31 3.36 -8.57
C ILE A 46 33.25 3.27 -7.47
N CYS A 47 33.64 2.94 -6.23
CA CYS A 47 32.71 2.84 -5.10
C CYS A 47 31.97 4.16 -4.84
N LEU A 48 32.67 5.30 -4.87
CA LEU A 48 32.04 6.62 -4.74
C LEU A 48 31.04 6.90 -5.88
N ASN A 49 31.40 6.56 -7.11
CA ASN A 49 30.53 6.74 -8.27
C ASN A 49 29.29 5.83 -8.24
N ASP A 50 29.42 4.60 -7.75
CA ASP A 50 28.29 3.67 -7.61
C ASP A 50 27.37 4.07 -6.45
N LEU A 51 27.89 4.63 -5.36
CA LEU A 51 27.07 5.28 -4.33
C LEU A 51 26.28 6.47 -4.90
N CYS A 52 26.87 7.31 -5.76
CA CYS A 52 26.13 8.37 -6.47
C CYS A 52 25.00 7.78 -7.32
N LYS A 53 25.27 6.74 -8.13
CA LYS A 53 24.25 6.10 -8.97
C LYS A 53 23.10 5.53 -8.14
N LEU A 54 23.39 4.82 -7.04
CA LEU A 54 22.37 4.25 -6.17
C LEU A 54 21.54 5.34 -5.50
N ASN A 55 22.17 6.39 -4.94
CA ASN A 55 21.44 7.52 -4.38
C ASN A 55 20.57 8.22 -5.45
N ALA A 56 21.07 8.39 -6.68
CA ALA A 56 20.29 8.94 -7.79
C ALA A 56 19.07 8.06 -8.16
N MET A 57 19.18 6.73 -8.13
CA MET A 57 18.04 5.81 -8.34
C MET A 57 16.98 5.90 -7.22
N LEU A 58 17.38 6.29 -6.01
CA LEU A 58 16.45 6.55 -4.90
C LEU A 58 15.70 7.89 -5.10
N THR A 59 16.36 8.91 -5.66
CA THR A 59 15.92 10.31 -5.62
C THR A 59 15.42 10.89 -6.95
N SER A 60 15.65 10.23 -8.09
CA SER A 60 15.46 10.79 -9.43
C SER A 60 14.06 11.37 -9.66
N SER A 61 13.99 12.54 -10.29
CA SER A 61 12.73 13.22 -10.60
C SER A 61 11.99 12.58 -11.79
N ASP A 62 12.74 12.10 -12.78
CA ASP A 62 12.29 11.96 -14.17
C ASP A 62 11.75 10.55 -14.48
N ASP A 63 12.47 9.50 -14.07
CA ASP A 63 12.00 8.08 -14.14
C ASP A 63 11.19 7.66 -12.89
N GLY A 64 10.93 8.60 -11.98
CA GLY A 64 10.35 8.34 -10.67
C GLY A 64 11.28 7.49 -9.81
N GLY A 65 12.14 8.13 -9.02
CA GLY A 65 13.02 7.44 -8.06
C GLY A 65 12.24 6.52 -7.13
N SER A 66 12.85 5.43 -6.69
CA SER A 66 12.12 4.33 -6.05
C SER A 66 11.34 4.72 -4.79
N VAL A 67 11.75 5.79 -4.10
CA VAL A 67 11.01 6.37 -2.96
C VAL A 67 9.75 7.09 -3.42
N LYS A 68 9.86 7.91 -4.48
CA LYS A 68 8.75 8.68 -5.06
C LYS A 68 7.67 7.74 -5.64
N GLN A 69 8.06 6.63 -6.25
CA GLN A 69 7.10 5.62 -6.72
C GLN A 69 6.28 5.00 -5.57
N GLU A 70 6.89 4.72 -4.42
CA GLU A 70 6.16 4.18 -3.26
C GLU A 70 5.28 5.26 -2.60
N ILE A 71 5.74 6.52 -2.52
CA ILE A 71 4.89 7.66 -2.11
C ILE A 71 3.66 7.77 -3.02
N ASP A 72 3.84 7.73 -4.35
CA ASP A 72 2.74 7.76 -5.31
C ASP A 72 1.82 6.53 -5.18
N ARG A 73 2.36 5.36 -4.82
CA ARG A 73 1.59 4.13 -4.57
C ARG A 73 0.72 4.29 -3.33
N LEU A 74 1.28 4.76 -2.21
CA LEU A 74 0.56 5.00 -0.96
C LEU A 74 -0.50 6.10 -1.14
N ALA A 75 -0.17 7.20 -1.82
CA ALA A 75 -1.12 8.28 -2.13
C ALA A 75 -2.25 7.85 -3.09
N LYS A 76 -2.04 6.84 -3.94
CA LYS A 76 -3.12 6.19 -4.73
C LYS A 76 -3.99 5.28 -3.87
N LEU A 77 -3.40 4.55 -2.91
CA LEU A 77 -4.15 3.72 -1.97
C LEU A 77 -5.01 4.56 -1.02
N GLY A 78 -4.47 5.64 -0.44
CA GLY A 78 -5.20 6.57 0.43
C GLY A 78 -6.40 7.21 -0.26
N ARG A 79 -6.21 7.78 -1.46
CA ARG A 79 -7.33 8.33 -2.26
C ARG A 79 -8.39 7.28 -2.62
N LYS A 80 -8.00 6.01 -2.79
CA LYS A 80 -8.97 4.93 -3.02
C LYS A 80 -9.72 4.57 -1.74
N LEU A 81 -9.04 4.53 -0.60
CA LEU A 81 -9.64 4.26 0.71
C LEU A 81 -10.67 5.33 1.08
N GLU A 82 -10.30 6.60 0.93
CA GLU A 82 -11.18 7.76 1.15
C GLU A 82 -12.41 7.74 0.23
N LYS A 83 -12.25 7.33 -1.05
CA LYS A 83 -13.40 7.14 -1.94
C LYS A 83 -14.34 6.04 -1.43
N LEU A 84 -13.80 4.88 -1.05
CA LEU A 84 -14.59 3.74 -0.56
C LEU A 84 -15.30 4.08 0.76
N GLU A 85 -14.69 4.88 1.62
CA GLU A 85 -15.33 5.37 2.86
C GLU A 85 -16.54 6.26 2.55
N ARG A 86 -16.43 7.23 1.62
CA ARG A 86 -17.59 8.05 1.20
C ARG A 86 -18.68 7.23 0.51
N GLU A 87 -18.30 6.17 -0.20
CA GLU A 87 -19.24 5.19 -0.79
C GLU A 87 -19.94 4.40 0.32
N GLU A 88 -19.19 3.96 1.35
CA GLU A 88 -19.73 3.25 2.52
C GLU A 88 -20.71 4.11 3.32
N THR A 89 -20.36 5.36 3.65
CA THR A 89 -21.28 6.25 4.38
C THR A 89 -22.56 6.46 3.60
N SER A 90 -22.46 6.77 2.30
CA SER A 90 -23.63 6.97 1.44
C SER A 90 -24.55 5.74 1.34
N ILE A 91 -24.00 4.52 1.42
CA ILE A 91 -24.79 3.27 1.43
C ILE A 91 -25.43 3.03 2.80
N ARG A 92 -24.72 3.33 3.91
CA ARG A 92 -25.28 3.23 5.27
C ARG A 92 -26.41 4.24 5.49
N ASP A 93 -26.23 5.48 5.05
CA ASP A 93 -27.24 6.54 5.13
C ASP A 93 -28.51 6.09 4.37
N ALA A 94 -28.36 5.62 3.13
CA ALA A 94 -29.48 5.08 2.35
C ALA A 94 -30.14 3.85 3.04
N LEU A 95 -29.37 2.92 3.61
CA LEU A 95 -29.91 1.79 4.37
C LEU A 95 -30.66 2.22 5.63
N GLN A 96 -30.32 3.36 6.21
CA GLN A 96 -31.04 3.95 7.34
C GLN A 96 -32.33 4.62 6.85
N ASP A 97 -32.29 5.40 5.78
CA ASP A 97 -33.48 6.04 5.18
C ASP A 97 -34.56 5.01 4.80
N TRP A 98 -34.17 3.90 4.14
CA TRP A 98 -35.09 2.82 3.76
C TRP A 98 -35.68 2.05 4.96
N LYS A 99 -35.04 2.10 6.14
CA LYS A 99 -35.53 1.46 7.38
C LYS A 99 -36.35 2.41 8.24
N ALA A 100 -36.00 3.69 8.28
CA ALA A 100 -36.80 4.70 8.99
C ALA A 100 -38.23 4.79 8.42
N GLY A 101 -38.41 4.55 7.12
CA GLY A 101 -39.72 4.40 6.49
C GLY A 101 -40.58 3.22 7.01
N GLU A 102 -39.99 2.22 7.67
CA GLU A 102 -40.76 1.16 8.36
C GLU A 102 -41.30 1.63 9.73
N GLU A 103 -40.72 2.67 10.33
CA GLU A 103 -41.03 3.13 11.69
C GLU A 103 -41.83 4.45 11.73
N GLU A 104 -41.65 5.37 10.76
CA GLU A 104 -42.29 6.70 10.80
C GLU A 104 -43.74 6.77 10.25
N GLU A 105 -44.25 5.72 9.59
CA GLU A 105 -45.67 5.64 9.16
C GLU A 105 -46.58 4.81 10.10
N GLU A 106 -46.17 4.58 11.37
CA GLU A 106 -47.16 4.31 12.41
C GLU A 106 -48.10 5.53 12.55
N TYR A 107 -49.27 5.40 11.91
CA TYR A 107 -50.35 6.36 11.89
C TYR A 107 -50.05 7.65 11.10
N ALA A 108 -50.19 7.52 9.78
CA ALA A 108 -50.98 8.49 9.02
C ALA A 108 -52.45 8.52 9.51
N THR A 109 -52.66 8.82 10.80
CA THR A 109 -53.96 9.24 11.31
C THR A 109 -54.33 10.51 10.58
N THR A 110 -55.22 10.36 9.60
CA THR A 110 -56.17 11.41 9.25
C THR A 110 -56.92 11.76 10.54
N THR A 111 -56.42 12.75 11.30
CA THR A 111 -57.08 13.32 12.47
C THR A 111 -58.27 14.19 12.04
N GLU A 112 -59.15 13.57 11.27
CA GLU A 112 -60.56 13.87 11.14
C GLU A 112 -61.24 12.49 11.23
N GLU A 113 -61.40 11.97 12.45
CA GLU A 113 -62.50 11.03 12.69
C GLU A 113 -63.80 11.81 12.50
N PRO A 114 -64.62 11.55 11.46
CA PRO A 114 -66.02 11.90 11.58
C PRO A 114 -66.59 11.00 12.68
N GLU A 115 -67.04 11.61 13.78
CA GLU A 115 -67.72 10.91 14.87
C GLU A 115 -68.89 10.08 14.31
N GLY A 116 -68.67 8.77 14.16
CA GLY A 116 -69.66 7.84 13.64
C GLY A 116 -70.06 8.08 12.19
N ASP A 117 -69.19 7.69 11.24
CA ASP A 117 -69.52 7.60 9.82
C ASP A 117 -70.65 6.56 9.61
N THR A 118 -71.89 7.04 9.73
CA THR A 118 -73.07 6.20 9.91
C THR A 118 -73.59 5.79 8.54
N PHE A 119 -73.08 4.68 8.02
CA PHE A 119 -73.54 4.07 6.77
C PHE A 119 -75.03 3.72 6.83
N THR A 120 -75.88 4.64 6.37
CA THR A 120 -77.33 4.55 6.48
C THR A 120 -77.96 3.82 5.29
N PHE A 121 -78.11 2.50 5.43
CA PHE A 121 -78.89 1.71 4.47
C PHE A 121 -80.39 2.03 4.58
N THR A 122 -80.92 2.77 3.60
CA THR A 122 -82.35 3.11 3.53
C THR A 122 -83.16 1.94 2.98
N THR A 123 -83.97 1.31 3.83
CA THR A 123 -84.69 0.07 3.47
C THR A 123 -86.21 0.25 3.40
N GLY A 124 -86.77 0.14 2.18
CA GLY A 124 -88.19 0.39 1.92
C GLY A 124 -89.15 -0.72 2.40
N TYR A 125 -88.65 -1.91 2.75
CA TYR A 125 -89.50 -3.06 3.08
C TYR A 125 -90.39 -2.83 4.30
N ARG A 126 -89.86 -2.09 5.29
CA ARG A 126 -90.54 -1.80 6.57
C ARG A 126 -91.87 -1.07 6.36
N HIS A 127 -92.00 -0.25 5.32
CA HIS A 127 -93.26 0.40 4.96
C HIS A 127 -94.35 -0.59 4.55
N PHE A 128 -94.00 -1.60 3.76
CA PHE A 128 -94.93 -2.65 3.33
C PHE A 128 -95.23 -3.64 4.47
N LEU A 129 -94.23 -3.96 5.30
CA LEU A 129 -94.37 -4.82 6.46
C LEU A 129 -95.27 -4.18 7.53
N ASN A 130 -95.05 -2.91 7.87
CA ASN A 130 -95.87 -2.19 8.83
C ASN A 130 -97.32 -2.07 8.32
N ARG A 131 -97.54 -1.72 7.04
CA ARG A 131 -98.90 -1.72 6.44
C ARG A 131 -99.61 -3.08 6.47
N TYR A 132 -98.86 -4.18 6.51
CA TYR A 132 -99.42 -5.51 6.74
C TYR A 132 -99.78 -5.71 8.22
N LEU A 133 -98.86 -5.37 9.14
CA LEU A 133 -99.06 -5.47 10.59
C LEU A 133 -100.22 -4.59 11.09
N ASP A 134 -100.36 -3.36 10.60
CA ASP A 134 -101.46 -2.43 10.91
C ASP A 134 -102.83 -2.98 10.49
N ARG A 135 -102.86 -3.88 9.48
CA ARG A 135 -104.08 -4.46 8.91
C ARG A 135 -104.46 -5.82 9.49
N VAL A 136 -103.46 -6.58 9.93
CA VAL A 136 -103.65 -7.92 10.50
C VAL A 136 -103.72 -7.86 12.02
N GLY A 137 -102.95 -6.99 12.65
CA GLY A 137 -102.68 -6.98 14.09
C GLY A 137 -101.49 -7.91 14.40
N VAL A 138 -100.54 -7.46 15.23
CA VAL A 138 -99.34 -8.25 15.59
C VAL A 138 -99.71 -9.60 16.22
N THR A 139 -100.74 -9.60 17.07
CA THR A 139 -101.35 -10.77 17.73
C THR A 139 -101.93 -11.80 16.76
N ASN A 140 -102.16 -11.44 15.50
CA ASN A 140 -102.82 -12.28 14.51
C ASN A 140 -101.82 -12.74 13.43
N THR A 141 -100.52 -12.59 13.70
CA THR A 141 -99.42 -13.10 12.86
C THR A 141 -98.82 -14.37 13.45
N SER A 142 -98.02 -15.08 12.66
CA SER A 142 -97.30 -16.29 13.09
C SER A 142 -96.22 -16.07 14.18
N LEU A 143 -96.08 -14.84 14.69
CA LEU A 143 -95.17 -14.47 15.79
C LEU A 143 -95.89 -14.29 17.13
N ALA A 144 -97.23 -14.38 17.16
CA ALA A 144 -97.99 -14.32 18.40
C ALA A 144 -97.87 -15.62 19.22
N ASN A 145 -97.88 -15.51 20.54
CA ASN A 145 -97.89 -16.67 21.42
C ASN A 145 -99.17 -17.51 21.19
N ALA A 146 -99.01 -18.81 21.00
CA ALA A 146 -100.08 -19.73 20.59
C ALA A 146 -101.27 -19.87 21.57
N ASN A 147 -101.23 -19.19 22.72
CA ASN A 147 -102.30 -19.16 23.72
C ASN A 147 -103.32 -18.01 23.51
N GLU A 148 -103.04 -17.05 22.63
CA GLU A 148 -103.96 -15.94 22.29
C GLU A 148 -104.41 -16.05 20.82
N LEU A 149 -105.13 -17.13 20.50
CA LEU A 149 -105.82 -17.28 19.22
C LEU A 149 -107.07 -16.37 19.19
N PRO A 150 -107.19 -15.43 18.24
CA PRO A 150 -108.38 -14.60 18.08
C PRO A 150 -109.55 -15.42 17.54
N ASP A 151 -110.77 -15.04 17.93
CA ASP A 151 -112.01 -15.62 17.41
C ASP A 151 -112.13 -15.40 15.90
N ASP A 152 -112.35 -16.48 15.14
CA ASP A 152 -112.05 -16.58 13.69
C ASP A 152 -113.00 -15.70 12.82
N PRO A 153 -112.51 -14.59 12.22
CA PRO A 153 -113.33 -13.75 11.37
C PRO A 153 -113.41 -14.34 9.95
N LYS A 154 -114.64 -14.54 9.45
CA LYS A 154 -114.90 -15.10 8.11
C LYS A 154 -113.92 -14.59 7.03
N PRO A 155 -113.26 -15.49 6.26
CA PRO A 155 -112.13 -15.12 5.41
C PRO A 155 -112.53 -14.21 4.24
N ASP A 156 -112.13 -12.94 4.32
CA ASP A 156 -112.31 -11.95 3.26
C ASP A 156 -111.19 -12.07 2.21
N LYS A 157 -111.52 -12.71 1.08
CA LYS A 157 -110.63 -12.90 -0.08
C LYS A 157 -109.94 -11.60 -0.54
N SER A 158 -110.60 -10.45 -0.42
CA SER A 158 -110.05 -9.16 -0.85
C SER A 158 -108.99 -8.62 0.12
N LYS A 159 -109.15 -8.85 1.42
CA LYS A 159 -108.15 -8.51 2.44
C LYS A 159 -106.96 -9.45 2.38
N THR A 160 -107.19 -10.76 2.32
CA THR A 160 -106.13 -11.78 2.28
C THR A 160 -105.21 -11.60 1.06
N THR A 161 -105.77 -11.38 -0.13
CA THR A 161 -104.96 -11.14 -1.35
C THR A 161 -104.15 -9.84 -1.28
N ARG A 162 -104.69 -8.78 -0.66
CA ARG A 162 -104.00 -7.50 -0.50
C ARG A 162 -102.90 -7.56 0.57
N ASN A 163 -103.09 -8.37 1.62
CA ASN A 163 -102.07 -8.67 2.63
C ASN A 163 -100.93 -9.52 2.04
N ILE A 164 -101.24 -10.53 1.22
CA ILE A 164 -100.24 -11.28 0.45
C ILE A 164 -99.45 -10.36 -0.50
N ALA A 165 -100.11 -9.38 -1.13
CA ALA A 165 -99.43 -8.40 -1.98
C ALA A 165 -98.44 -7.52 -1.19
N PHE A 166 -98.81 -7.06 0.01
CA PHE A 166 -97.88 -6.31 0.87
C PHE A 166 -96.68 -7.17 1.32
N LEU A 167 -96.90 -8.41 1.73
CA LEU A 167 -95.81 -9.33 2.09
C LEU A 167 -94.88 -9.62 0.90
N ARG A 168 -95.42 -9.86 -0.30
CA ARG A 168 -94.62 -10.06 -1.52
C ARG A 168 -93.80 -8.82 -1.90
N SER A 169 -94.37 -7.62 -1.78
CA SER A 169 -93.63 -6.37 -2.00
C SER A 169 -92.53 -6.15 -0.95
N SER A 170 -92.81 -6.45 0.32
CA SER A 170 -91.81 -6.41 1.40
C SER A 170 -90.67 -7.40 1.12
N GLN A 171 -90.99 -8.66 0.79
CA GLN A 171 -90.02 -9.70 0.47
C GLN A 171 -89.14 -9.32 -0.73
N LYS A 172 -89.75 -8.81 -1.82
CA LYS A 172 -89.01 -8.36 -2.99
C LYS A 172 -88.05 -7.21 -2.64
N GLN A 173 -88.48 -6.26 -1.82
CA GLN A 173 -87.62 -5.15 -1.41
C GLN A 173 -86.47 -5.61 -0.49
N ILE A 174 -86.71 -6.58 0.41
CA ILE A 174 -85.65 -7.20 1.22
C ILE A 174 -84.62 -7.89 0.32
N GLN A 175 -85.07 -8.69 -0.66
CA GLN A 175 -84.18 -9.41 -1.57
C GLN A 175 -83.32 -8.48 -2.42
N LEU A 176 -83.86 -7.35 -2.88
CA LEU A 176 -83.09 -6.33 -3.59
C LEU A 176 -81.99 -5.74 -2.68
N THR A 177 -82.34 -5.29 -1.47
CA THR A 177 -81.36 -4.76 -0.51
C THR A 177 -80.28 -5.79 -0.13
N ILE A 178 -80.65 -7.07 0.02
CA ILE A 178 -79.65 -8.14 0.25
C ILE A 178 -78.67 -8.21 -0.93
N SER A 179 -79.17 -8.24 -2.17
CA SER A 179 -78.29 -8.29 -3.35
C SER A 179 -77.42 -7.04 -3.51
N GLU A 180 -77.91 -5.86 -3.15
CA GLU A 180 -77.12 -4.61 -3.14
C GLU A 180 -75.96 -4.68 -2.12
N VAL A 181 -76.22 -5.21 -0.92
CA VAL A 181 -75.19 -5.42 0.11
C VAL A 181 -74.20 -6.51 -0.29
N GLU A 182 -74.65 -7.59 -0.93
CA GLU A 182 -73.78 -8.65 -1.45
C GLU A 182 -72.83 -8.13 -2.55
N ILE A 183 -73.31 -7.27 -3.46
CA ILE A 183 -72.49 -6.62 -4.49
C ILE A 183 -71.47 -5.65 -3.87
N LEU A 184 -71.87 -4.88 -2.86
CA LEU A 184 -70.96 -3.99 -2.13
C LEU A 184 -69.86 -4.80 -1.43
N LEU A 185 -70.21 -5.88 -0.73
CA LEU A 185 -69.27 -6.77 -0.06
C LEU A 185 -68.33 -7.49 -1.03
N ALA A 186 -68.81 -7.87 -2.22
CA ALA A 186 -67.97 -8.41 -3.28
C ALA A 186 -66.97 -7.38 -3.83
N THR A 187 -67.38 -6.10 -3.93
CA THR A 187 -66.51 -4.99 -4.34
C THR A 187 -65.43 -4.74 -3.29
N LEU A 188 -65.81 -4.60 -2.01
CA LEU A 188 -64.86 -4.39 -0.91
C LEU A 188 -63.84 -5.55 -0.80
N LYS A 189 -64.26 -6.81 -1.01
CA LYS A 189 -63.33 -7.95 -1.06
C LYS A 189 -62.38 -7.91 -2.26
N LYS A 190 -62.82 -7.41 -3.41
CA LYS A 190 -61.95 -7.22 -4.58
C LYS A 190 -60.90 -6.14 -4.28
N ASP A 191 -61.32 -5.04 -3.65
CA ASP A 191 -60.42 -3.94 -3.31
C ASP A 191 -59.43 -4.35 -2.20
N GLN A 192 -59.88 -5.12 -1.20
CA GLN A 192 -58.99 -5.76 -0.21
C GLN A 192 -57.93 -6.65 -0.89
N ASN A 193 -58.35 -7.55 -1.79
CA ASN A 193 -57.40 -8.42 -2.50
C ASN A 193 -56.40 -7.62 -3.35
N PHE A 194 -56.82 -6.48 -3.93
CA PHE A 194 -55.92 -5.59 -4.66
C PHE A 194 -54.92 -4.91 -3.72
N ILE A 195 -55.37 -4.40 -2.56
CA ILE A 195 -54.50 -3.82 -1.54
C ILE A 195 -53.48 -4.85 -1.04
N GLU A 196 -53.90 -6.07 -0.71
CA GLU A 196 -53.00 -7.15 -0.28
C GLU A 196 -51.94 -7.49 -1.35
N GLN A 197 -52.32 -7.51 -2.64
CA GLN A 197 -51.40 -7.77 -3.75
C GLN A 197 -50.43 -6.62 -4.02
N GLU A 198 -50.89 -5.38 -4.00
CA GLU A 198 -50.04 -4.19 -4.19
C GLU A 198 -49.06 -4.05 -3.01
N LEU A 199 -49.53 -4.23 -1.76
CA LEU A 199 -48.69 -4.21 -0.56
C LEU A 199 -47.62 -5.32 -0.62
N GLN A 200 -47.99 -6.55 -1.00
CA GLN A 200 -47.00 -7.62 -1.24
C GLN A 200 -45.98 -7.24 -2.32
N SER A 201 -46.43 -6.61 -3.42
CA SER A 201 -45.53 -6.15 -4.48
C SER A 201 -44.56 -5.06 -3.99
N ARG A 202 -45.04 -4.08 -3.20
CA ARG A 202 -44.20 -3.00 -2.67
C ARG A 202 -43.21 -3.49 -1.61
N ASN A 203 -43.61 -4.39 -0.72
CA ASN A 203 -42.67 -5.01 0.21
C ASN A 203 -41.57 -5.76 -0.53
N SER A 204 -41.91 -6.50 -1.59
CA SER A 204 -40.89 -7.18 -2.41
C SER A 204 -39.95 -6.23 -3.17
N GLU A 205 -40.41 -5.02 -3.50
CA GLU A 205 -39.60 -3.95 -4.09
C GLU A 205 -38.61 -3.41 -3.04
N VAL A 206 -39.08 -3.09 -1.83
CA VAL A 206 -38.25 -2.66 -0.69
C VAL A 206 -37.20 -3.71 -0.32
N ASP A 207 -37.61 -4.98 -0.13
CA ASP A 207 -36.71 -6.11 0.12
C ASP A 207 -35.59 -6.20 -0.93
N SER A 208 -35.94 -6.02 -2.21
CA SER A 208 -34.97 -6.07 -3.30
C SER A 208 -33.94 -4.94 -3.22
N VAL A 209 -34.36 -3.73 -2.84
CA VAL A 209 -33.46 -2.57 -2.67
C VAL A 209 -32.56 -2.74 -1.44
N LEU A 210 -33.11 -3.22 -0.32
CA LEU A 210 -32.33 -3.51 0.89
C LEU A 210 -31.25 -4.58 0.63
N VAL A 211 -31.59 -5.65 -0.11
CA VAL A 211 -30.61 -6.67 -0.53
C VAL A 211 -29.56 -6.09 -1.47
N LEU A 212 -29.92 -5.24 -2.43
CA LEU A 212 -28.95 -4.58 -3.31
C LEU A 212 -27.98 -3.67 -2.54
N LEU A 213 -28.50 -2.83 -1.64
CA LEU A 213 -27.67 -1.96 -0.79
C LEU A 213 -26.75 -2.76 0.15
N SER A 214 -27.23 -3.87 0.72
CA SER A 214 -26.41 -4.77 1.54
C SER A 214 -25.27 -5.41 0.73
N ASN A 215 -25.54 -5.89 -0.48
CA ASN A 215 -24.52 -6.46 -1.38
C ASN A 215 -23.48 -5.39 -1.81
N ASP A 216 -23.92 -4.15 -2.03
CA ASP A 216 -23.03 -3.04 -2.36
C ASP A 216 -22.14 -2.66 -1.16
N LEU A 217 -22.69 -2.67 0.06
CA LEU A 217 -21.94 -2.48 1.31
C LEU A 217 -20.85 -3.57 1.47
N GLU A 218 -21.21 -4.84 1.33
CA GLU A 218 -20.26 -5.96 1.37
C GLU A 218 -19.16 -5.85 0.30
N ARG A 219 -19.49 -5.36 -0.90
CA ARG A 219 -18.52 -5.10 -1.98
C ARG A 219 -17.55 -4.00 -1.61
N VAL A 220 -18.01 -2.94 -0.96
CA VAL A 220 -17.18 -1.83 -0.48
C VAL A 220 -16.25 -2.31 0.64
N GLN A 221 -16.77 -3.02 1.64
CA GLN A 221 -15.99 -3.59 2.74
C GLN A 221 -14.94 -4.59 2.24
N SER A 222 -15.33 -5.53 1.37
CA SER A 222 -14.40 -6.43 0.66
C SER A 222 -13.32 -5.68 -0.14
N SER A 223 -13.59 -4.46 -0.58
CA SER A 223 -12.64 -3.62 -1.34
C SER A 223 -11.71 -2.82 -0.42
N GLN A 224 -12.19 -2.42 0.75
CA GLN A 224 -11.40 -1.86 1.84
C GLN A 224 -10.43 -2.92 2.38
N GLU A 225 -10.91 -4.11 2.73
CA GLU A 225 -10.06 -5.24 3.18
C GLU A 225 -8.93 -5.55 2.17
N LYS A 226 -9.22 -5.56 0.87
CA LYS A 226 -8.18 -5.73 -0.18
C LYS A 226 -7.14 -4.61 -0.21
N ILE A 227 -7.45 -3.42 0.30
CA ILE A 227 -6.45 -2.35 0.53
C ILE A 227 -5.69 -2.64 1.83
N MET A 228 -6.38 -3.05 2.90
CA MET A 228 -5.77 -3.42 4.19
C MET A 228 -4.74 -4.55 4.06
N THR A 229 -5.04 -5.60 3.29
CA THR A 229 -4.08 -6.67 2.99
C THR A 229 -2.89 -6.15 2.17
N LYS A 230 -3.10 -5.20 1.24
CA LYS A 230 -2.02 -4.57 0.46
C LYS A 230 -1.12 -3.62 1.26
N LEU A 231 -1.61 -3.14 2.40
CA LEU A 231 -0.86 -2.37 3.40
C LEU A 231 -0.22 -3.28 4.46
N GLY A 232 -0.54 -4.58 4.49
CA GLY A 232 -0.05 -5.53 5.48
C GLY A 232 -0.70 -5.41 6.86
N ILE A 233 -1.83 -4.71 6.95
CA ILE A 233 -2.53 -4.41 8.21
C ILE A 233 -3.50 -5.53 8.58
N SER A 234 -4.36 -5.96 7.63
CA SER A 234 -5.30 -7.06 7.88
C SER A 234 -4.63 -8.41 7.58
N GLY A 235 -4.37 -9.17 8.65
CA GLY A 235 -3.44 -10.30 8.68
C GLY A 235 -4.06 -11.68 8.94
N HIS A 236 -5.30 -11.94 8.50
CA HIS A 236 -5.97 -13.25 8.62
C HIS A 236 -6.48 -13.79 7.26
N SER A 237 -5.58 -13.99 6.30
CA SER A 237 -5.77 -15.04 5.29
C SER A 237 -4.44 -15.66 4.89
N ALA A 238 -4.34 -16.98 5.02
CA ALA A 238 -3.09 -17.70 4.84
C ALA A 238 -2.80 -17.98 3.36
N ARG A 239 -1.70 -17.41 2.84
CA ARG A 239 -0.78 -18.10 1.92
C ARG A 239 0.56 -17.35 1.84
N GLY A 240 1.62 -18.11 1.57
CA GLY A 240 3.01 -17.68 1.76
C GLY A 240 3.53 -16.65 0.75
N ASP A 241 4.75 -16.19 1.04
CA ASP A 241 5.63 -15.35 0.23
C ASP A 241 5.08 -13.93 -0.09
N SER A 242 5.57 -12.84 0.50
CA SER A 242 7.00 -12.49 0.57
C SER A 242 7.32 -11.30 1.50
N THR A 243 8.60 -11.24 1.92
CA THR A 243 9.38 -10.04 2.31
C THR A 243 9.00 -9.21 3.56
N PHE A 244 9.86 -9.38 4.59
CA PHE A 244 10.31 -8.43 5.63
C PHE A 244 9.35 -7.77 6.63
N PHE A 245 8.14 -7.32 6.27
CA PHE A 245 7.29 -6.56 7.22
C PHE A 245 6.77 -7.42 8.39
N SER A 246 6.77 -8.75 8.25
CA SER A 246 6.39 -9.72 9.28
C SER A 246 7.30 -9.77 10.53
N ARG A 247 8.34 -8.93 10.61
CA ARG A 247 9.25 -8.84 11.77
C ARG A 247 9.00 -7.65 12.69
N PHE A 248 8.38 -6.58 12.20
CA PHE A 248 8.01 -5.44 13.05
C PHE A 248 6.62 -5.60 13.70
N ASN A 249 5.68 -6.28 13.04
CA ASN A 249 4.34 -6.57 13.59
C ASN A 249 4.28 -7.86 14.43
N LYS A 250 5.31 -8.16 15.23
CA LYS A 250 5.38 -9.39 16.08
C LYS A 250 5.50 -9.13 17.58
N LEU A 251 5.13 -7.94 18.02
CA LEU A 251 5.06 -7.56 19.43
C LEU A 251 3.65 -7.03 19.73
N HIS A 252 2.80 -7.88 20.32
CA HIS A 252 1.42 -7.60 20.79
C HIS A 252 0.40 -7.19 19.69
N LEU A 253 -0.87 -7.63 19.66
CA LEU A 253 -1.62 -8.58 20.50
C LEU A 253 -2.29 -9.69 19.65
N GLN A 254 -2.62 -10.82 20.29
CA GLN A 254 -3.86 -11.53 19.96
C GLN A 254 -5.02 -10.69 20.52
N GLU A 255 -5.55 -9.77 19.72
CA GLU A 255 -6.79 -9.06 20.05
C GLU A 255 -7.98 -9.74 19.33
N PRO A 256 -9.20 -9.64 19.87
CA PRO A 256 -10.41 -10.01 19.13
C PRO A 256 -10.48 -9.17 17.84
N LEU A 257 -11.24 -9.61 16.83
CA LEU A 257 -11.40 -8.85 15.59
C LEU A 257 -11.75 -7.39 15.91
N GLN A 258 -10.78 -6.48 15.80
CA GLN A 258 -11.02 -5.05 15.89
C GLN A 258 -12.05 -4.72 14.81
N PRO A 259 -13.11 -3.95 15.13
CA PRO A 259 -14.12 -3.61 14.14
C PRO A 259 -13.45 -2.92 12.95
N LEU A 260 -14.02 -3.13 11.76
CA LEU A 260 -13.43 -2.65 10.50
C LEU A 260 -13.10 -1.14 10.54
N SER A 261 -13.90 -0.36 11.30
CA SER A 261 -13.68 1.06 11.60
C SER A 261 -12.29 1.35 12.20
N ASP A 262 -11.90 0.66 13.28
CA ASP A 262 -10.65 0.90 13.99
C ASP A 262 -9.45 0.54 13.09
N GLN A 263 -9.58 -0.54 12.33
CA GLN A 263 -8.58 -0.94 11.35
C GLN A 263 -8.44 0.11 10.23
N LEU A 264 -9.56 0.68 9.76
CA LEU A 264 -9.58 1.75 8.74
C LEU A 264 -8.95 3.05 9.24
N GLU A 265 -9.19 3.44 10.49
CA GLU A 265 -8.56 4.61 11.10
C GLU A 265 -7.05 4.43 11.20
N TYR A 266 -6.60 3.29 11.74
CA TYR A 266 -5.19 2.91 11.77
C TYR A 266 -4.56 2.87 10.35
N ALA A 267 -5.31 2.47 9.33
CA ALA A 267 -4.84 2.49 7.94
C ALA A 267 -4.53 3.90 7.42
N LYS A 268 -5.35 4.88 7.80
CA LYS A 268 -5.16 6.29 7.42
C LYS A 268 -3.93 6.87 8.11
N GLU A 269 -3.80 6.63 9.42
CA GLU A 269 -2.63 7.06 10.19
C GLU A 269 -1.36 6.40 9.65
N PHE A 270 -1.36 5.08 9.45
CA PHE A 270 -0.24 4.34 8.86
C PHE A 270 0.16 4.90 7.48
N LEU A 271 -0.81 5.16 6.59
CA LEU A 271 -0.56 5.76 5.27
C LEU A 271 0.10 7.14 5.40
N PHE A 272 -0.41 7.99 6.29
CA PHE A 272 0.10 9.33 6.53
C PHE A 272 1.52 9.29 7.10
N THR A 273 1.74 8.62 8.24
CA THR A 273 3.05 8.50 8.87
C THR A 273 4.07 7.84 7.95
N ARG A 274 3.68 6.81 7.18
CA ARG A 274 4.57 6.17 6.21
C ARG A 274 4.96 7.12 5.07
N GLN A 275 4.04 7.97 4.61
CA GLN A 275 4.32 8.98 3.60
C GLN A 275 5.24 10.09 4.15
N GLU A 276 5.08 10.52 5.41
CA GLU A 276 6.01 11.45 6.06
C GLU A 276 7.42 10.87 6.19
N ILE A 277 7.55 9.61 6.65
CA ILE A 277 8.84 8.92 6.74
C ILE A 277 9.51 8.85 5.36
N LEU A 278 8.79 8.44 4.31
CA LEU A 278 9.36 8.36 2.96
C LEU A 278 9.74 9.74 2.38
N ASN A 279 9.03 10.82 2.76
CA ASN A 279 9.44 12.18 2.40
C ASN A 279 10.72 12.63 3.12
N ALA A 280 10.88 12.26 4.40
CA ALA A 280 12.11 12.49 5.15
C ALA A 280 13.28 11.67 4.58
N ASP A 281 13.06 10.39 4.27
CA ASP A 281 14.05 9.53 3.61
C ASP A 281 14.46 10.09 2.24
N LEU A 282 13.50 10.55 1.42
CA LEU A 282 13.77 11.19 0.12
C LEU A 282 14.66 12.44 0.27
N ARG A 283 14.48 13.21 1.34
CA ARG A 283 15.34 14.35 1.65
C ARG A 283 16.74 13.89 2.04
N ASN A 284 16.85 12.93 2.95
CA ASN A 284 18.12 12.36 3.40
C ASN A 284 18.92 11.80 2.21
N PHE A 285 18.29 11.03 1.31
CA PHE A 285 18.97 10.50 0.13
C PHE A 285 19.41 11.58 -0.88
N LYS A 286 18.75 12.74 -0.94
CA LYS A 286 19.21 13.89 -1.75
C LYS A 286 20.40 14.58 -1.12
N GLU A 287 20.40 14.74 0.20
CA GLU A 287 21.54 15.26 0.94
C GLU A 287 22.75 14.31 0.81
N ASP A 288 22.53 12.99 0.93
CA ASP A 288 23.53 11.94 0.69
C ASP A 288 24.03 11.89 -0.77
N LEU A 289 23.17 12.14 -1.77
CA LEU A 289 23.57 12.24 -3.17
C LEU A 289 24.55 13.41 -3.37
N ASN A 290 24.20 14.60 -2.89
CA ASN A 290 25.03 15.80 -3.00
C ASN A 290 26.39 15.60 -2.30
N LEU A 291 26.40 14.94 -1.12
CA LEU A 291 27.63 14.61 -0.39
C LEU A 291 28.48 13.59 -1.14
N ALA A 292 27.88 12.56 -1.74
CA ALA A 292 28.58 11.55 -2.53
C ALA A 292 29.17 12.15 -3.83
N GLU A 293 28.42 12.99 -4.54
CA GLU A 293 28.90 13.69 -5.74
C GLU A 293 30.05 14.65 -5.42
N SER A 294 29.92 15.44 -4.36
CA SER A 294 30.99 16.28 -3.85
C SER A 294 32.24 15.46 -3.51
N ALA A 295 32.10 14.37 -2.75
CA ALA A 295 33.21 13.50 -2.38
C ALA A 295 33.89 12.85 -3.60
N ARG A 296 33.11 12.36 -4.59
CA ARG A 296 33.63 11.78 -5.84
C ARG A 296 34.41 12.81 -6.65
N ASN A 297 33.85 14.01 -6.84
CA ASN A 297 34.47 15.05 -7.64
C ASN A 297 35.76 15.57 -6.97
N THR A 298 35.74 15.82 -5.65
CA THR A 298 36.95 16.21 -4.90
C THR A 298 38.01 15.10 -4.90
N TRP A 299 37.62 13.82 -4.82
CA TRP A 299 38.55 12.69 -4.93
C TRP A 299 39.25 12.66 -6.29
N ASP A 300 38.49 12.80 -7.37
CA ASP A 300 39.02 12.83 -8.74
C ASP A 300 39.97 14.03 -8.97
N GLU A 301 39.58 15.24 -8.55
CA GLU A 301 40.47 16.41 -8.60
C GLU A 301 41.78 16.21 -7.82
N CYS A 302 41.71 15.57 -6.65
CA CYS A 302 42.88 15.30 -5.81
C CYS A 302 43.77 14.22 -6.42
N LEU A 303 43.21 13.14 -6.96
CA LEU A 303 43.95 12.10 -7.66
C LEU A 303 44.66 12.65 -8.91
N ASN A 304 44.01 13.54 -9.66
CA ASN A 304 44.63 14.21 -10.80
C ASN A 304 45.81 15.10 -10.36
N LYS A 305 45.68 15.84 -9.25
CA LYS A 305 46.79 16.63 -8.66
C LYS A 305 47.97 15.75 -8.19
N ILE A 306 47.68 14.61 -7.55
CA ILE A 306 48.70 13.64 -7.10
C ILE A 306 49.39 12.98 -8.31
N SER A 307 48.63 12.52 -9.30
CA SER A 307 49.16 11.91 -10.53
C SER A 307 50.02 12.89 -11.32
N ALA A 308 49.62 14.16 -11.40
CA ALA A 308 50.40 15.23 -12.01
C ALA A 308 51.73 15.47 -11.27
N LEU A 309 51.71 15.50 -9.93
CA LEU A 309 52.93 15.60 -9.12
C LEU A 309 53.86 14.40 -9.33
N GLU A 310 53.34 13.18 -9.26
CA GLU A 310 54.14 11.98 -9.46
C GLU A 310 54.80 11.97 -10.85
N ASN A 311 54.08 12.36 -11.89
CA ASN A 311 54.63 12.45 -13.24
C ASN A 311 55.65 13.59 -13.37
N LEU A 312 55.40 14.76 -12.78
CA LEU A 312 56.33 15.89 -12.78
C LEU A 312 57.63 15.57 -12.02
N LEU A 313 57.55 14.85 -10.90
CA LEU A 313 58.73 14.38 -10.16
C LEU A 313 59.48 13.30 -10.95
N LYS A 314 58.78 12.36 -11.59
CA LYS A 314 59.37 11.36 -12.49
C LYS A 314 60.13 12.03 -13.65
N THR A 315 59.53 13.00 -14.35
CA THR A 315 60.22 13.71 -15.46
C THR A 315 61.39 14.54 -14.97
N MET A 316 61.25 15.34 -13.90
CA MET A 316 62.37 16.12 -13.35
C MET A 316 63.58 15.25 -12.98
N LEU A 317 63.36 14.08 -12.39
CA LEU A 317 64.43 13.14 -12.03
C LEU A 317 65.02 12.40 -13.24
N SER A 318 64.22 12.13 -14.28
CA SER A 318 64.71 11.51 -15.53
C SER A 318 65.50 12.48 -16.41
N GLU A 319 65.09 13.74 -16.50
CA GLU A 319 65.78 14.77 -17.29
C GLU A 319 67.05 15.27 -16.60
N ASN A 320 67.04 15.38 -15.26
CA ASN A 320 68.16 15.89 -14.48
C ASN A 320 68.32 15.10 -13.15
N PRO A 321 69.18 14.07 -13.09
CA PRO A 321 69.43 13.29 -11.88
C PRO A 321 70.02 14.08 -10.69
N LEU A 322 70.41 15.33 -10.90
CA LEU A 322 71.00 16.25 -9.91
C LEU A 322 70.08 17.42 -9.53
N VAL A 323 68.75 17.32 -9.76
CA VAL A 323 67.79 18.34 -9.30
C VAL A 323 67.92 18.58 -7.79
N SER A 324 68.02 19.84 -7.38
CA SER A 324 68.08 20.21 -5.97
C SER A 324 66.84 19.70 -5.22
N PRO A 325 67.00 18.99 -4.08
CA PRO A 325 65.88 18.57 -3.23
C PRO A 325 64.96 19.71 -2.79
N GLN A 326 65.46 20.96 -2.75
CA GLN A 326 64.66 22.15 -2.49
C GLN A 326 63.58 22.38 -3.55
N ARG A 327 63.89 22.12 -4.85
CA ARG A 327 62.94 22.28 -5.95
C ARG A 327 61.83 21.23 -5.89
N LEU A 328 62.19 19.97 -5.62
CA LEU A 328 61.22 18.88 -5.43
C LEU A 328 60.32 19.14 -4.22
N SER A 329 60.90 19.67 -3.13
CA SER A 329 60.17 20.02 -1.90
C SER A 329 59.09 21.09 -2.11
N VAL A 330 59.36 22.11 -2.93
CA VAL A 330 58.39 23.18 -3.25
C VAL A 330 57.14 22.60 -3.94
N GLU A 331 57.32 21.78 -4.97
CA GLU A 331 56.20 21.15 -5.70
C GLU A 331 55.36 20.24 -4.77
N ILE A 332 56.03 19.44 -3.93
CA ILE A 332 55.36 18.58 -2.95
C ILE A 332 54.60 19.41 -1.91
N ALA A 333 55.17 20.51 -1.41
CA ALA A 333 54.52 21.40 -0.44
C ALA A 333 53.29 22.13 -1.02
N GLN A 334 53.35 22.54 -2.29
CA GLN A 334 52.22 23.14 -2.99
C GLN A 334 51.05 22.15 -3.10
N VAL A 335 51.31 20.91 -3.49
CA VAL A 335 50.26 19.87 -3.59
C VAL A 335 49.72 19.49 -2.22
N ILE A 336 50.56 19.39 -1.17
CA ILE A 336 50.09 19.21 0.21
C ILE A 336 49.09 20.32 0.60
N THR A 337 49.39 21.58 0.28
CA THR A 337 48.51 22.71 0.59
C THR A 337 47.17 22.58 -0.13
N ASN A 338 47.19 22.27 -1.44
CA ASN A 338 46.00 22.07 -2.25
C ASN A 338 45.11 20.91 -1.75
N LEU A 339 45.72 19.82 -1.25
CA LEU A 339 45.00 18.68 -0.66
C LEU A 339 44.43 19.02 0.73
N GLN A 340 45.13 19.84 1.53
CA GLN A 340 44.61 20.32 2.82
C GLN A 340 43.42 21.27 2.66
N GLU A 341 43.43 22.12 1.63
CA GLU A 341 42.29 22.95 1.25
C GLU A 341 41.08 22.09 0.83
N ALA A 342 41.30 21.07 0.00
CA ALA A 342 40.27 20.12 -0.43
C ALA A 342 39.65 19.29 0.72
N ILE A 343 40.42 18.97 1.76
CA ILE A 343 39.89 18.38 3.00
C ILE A 343 39.05 19.39 3.79
N SER A 344 39.46 20.66 3.79
CA SER A 344 38.81 21.71 4.59
C SER A 344 37.47 22.16 3.99
N SER A 345 37.31 22.03 2.66
CA SER A 345 36.07 22.33 1.94
C SER A 345 35.08 21.16 1.85
N ASN A 346 35.46 19.95 2.29
CA ASN A 346 34.64 18.75 2.14
C ASN A 346 34.27 18.09 3.49
N ASN A 347 32.99 17.73 3.63
CA ASN A 347 32.43 17.13 4.84
C ASN A 347 32.54 15.59 4.91
N SER A 348 32.92 14.92 3.82
CA SER A 348 32.98 13.46 3.76
C SER A 348 34.07 12.88 4.68
N PRO A 349 33.73 11.99 5.64
CA PRO A 349 34.71 11.39 6.55
C PRO A 349 35.65 10.43 5.81
N VAL A 350 35.13 9.68 4.84
CA VAL A 350 35.91 8.74 4.00
C VAL A 350 36.96 9.49 3.19
N LEU A 351 36.58 10.62 2.58
CA LEU A 351 37.51 11.44 1.81
C LEU A 351 38.60 12.04 2.71
N ARG A 352 38.23 12.52 3.90
CA ARG A 352 39.16 13.06 4.90
C ARG A 352 40.20 12.02 5.32
N GLU A 353 39.83 10.76 5.47
CA GLU A 353 40.78 9.68 5.76
C GLU A 353 41.69 9.38 4.55
N CYS A 354 41.14 9.20 3.35
CA CYS A 354 41.93 8.90 2.14
C CYS A 354 42.96 10.00 1.83
N LEU A 355 42.50 11.26 1.77
CA LEU A 355 43.38 12.41 1.52
C LEU A 355 44.33 12.67 2.69
N GLY A 356 43.91 12.38 3.92
CA GLY A 356 44.78 12.45 5.11
C GLY A 356 45.98 11.51 5.00
N ASN A 357 45.76 10.28 4.57
CA ASN A 357 46.82 9.29 4.36
C ASN A 357 47.80 9.72 3.23
N GLU A 358 47.28 10.20 2.08
CA GLU A 358 48.11 10.71 0.97
C GLU A 358 48.95 11.93 1.41
N ILE A 359 48.37 12.87 2.16
CA ILE A 359 49.09 14.03 2.71
C ILE A 359 50.17 13.61 3.70
N GLU A 360 49.92 12.61 4.54
CA GLU A 360 50.92 12.10 5.49
C GLU A 360 52.11 11.46 4.75
N VAL A 361 51.87 10.67 3.70
CA VAL A 361 52.92 10.12 2.84
C VAL A 361 53.72 11.22 2.15
N LEU A 362 53.05 12.21 1.54
CA LEU A 362 53.73 13.34 0.89
C LEU A 362 54.58 14.15 1.91
N LYS A 363 54.09 14.34 3.13
CA LYS A 363 54.87 14.98 4.22
C LYS A 363 56.10 14.15 4.61
N ARG A 364 55.98 12.81 4.67
CA ARG A 364 57.11 11.90 4.93
C ARG A 364 58.16 11.97 3.82
N ALA A 365 57.74 11.87 2.55
CA ALA A 365 58.62 12.00 1.40
C ALA A 365 59.36 13.34 1.40
N ASN A 366 58.66 14.43 1.73
CA ASN A 366 59.26 15.75 1.84
C ASN A 366 60.33 15.82 2.97
N GLN A 367 60.10 15.19 4.11
CA GLN A 367 61.08 15.09 5.20
C GLN A 367 62.32 14.27 4.81
N GLU A 368 62.14 13.16 4.10
CA GLU A 368 63.23 12.28 3.65
C GLU A 368 64.19 12.99 2.67
N LEU A 369 63.69 13.87 1.80
CA LEU A 369 64.50 14.71 0.92
C LEU A 369 65.53 15.56 1.67
N PHE A 370 65.19 16.07 2.86
CA PHE A 370 66.12 16.85 3.70
C PHE A 370 67.04 15.97 4.55
N LEU A 371 66.52 14.87 5.10
CA LEU A 371 67.31 13.93 5.92
C LEU A 371 68.46 13.29 5.13
N ARG A 372 68.28 13.03 3.84
CA ARG A 372 69.31 12.44 2.97
C ARG A 372 70.47 13.40 2.69
N ASN A 373 70.24 14.71 2.65
CA ASN A 373 71.30 15.72 2.54
C ASN A 373 72.14 15.87 3.81
N SER A 374 71.58 15.55 4.99
CA SER A 374 72.30 15.68 6.27
C SER A 374 73.36 14.61 6.54
N LYS A 375 73.40 13.51 5.77
CA LYS A 375 74.33 12.38 6.00
C LYS A 375 75.49 12.28 5.00
N ASN A 376 75.51 13.12 3.96
CA ASN A 376 76.53 13.08 2.90
C ASN A 376 77.68 14.07 3.13
N SER A 377 78.21 14.14 4.36
CA SER A 377 79.35 14.99 4.73
C SER A 377 80.44 14.29 5.55
N SER A 378 80.84 13.07 5.16
CA SER A 378 82.23 12.59 5.33
C SER A 378 82.51 11.33 4.49
N PRO A 379 83.67 11.23 3.81
CA PRO A 379 84.14 9.98 3.22
C PRO A 379 84.92 9.16 4.27
N GLY A 380 84.28 8.11 4.80
CA GLY A 380 84.92 7.10 5.65
C GLY A 380 85.43 5.91 4.80
N PRO A 381 86.61 5.33 5.10
CA PRO A 381 87.32 4.50 4.13
C PRO A 381 86.83 3.05 4.01
N VAL A 382 87.05 2.50 2.82
CA VAL A 382 86.97 1.06 2.53
C VAL A 382 87.86 0.27 3.49
N ARG A 383 87.31 -0.77 4.10
CA ARG A 383 88.09 -1.89 4.65
C ARG A 383 87.46 -3.22 4.25
N GLU A 384 88.03 -3.82 3.22
CA GLU A 384 87.94 -5.27 3.04
C GLU A 384 88.69 -5.95 4.19
N ALA A 385 88.06 -6.93 4.82
CA ALA A 385 88.73 -7.91 5.67
C ALA A 385 87.89 -9.18 5.70
N SER A 386 88.24 -10.12 4.82
CA SER A 386 87.73 -11.48 4.86
C SER A 386 88.20 -12.21 6.11
N SER A 387 87.28 -12.90 6.80
CA SER A 387 87.65 -14.08 7.56
C SER A 387 86.50 -15.09 7.58
N ASN A 388 86.80 -16.30 7.10
CA ASN A 388 85.88 -17.42 7.13
C ASN A 388 85.84 -18.01 8.55
N PHE A 389 84.65 -18.33 9.05
CA PHE A 389 84.48 -19.45 9.96
C PHE A 389 83.29 -20.29 9.51
N SER A 390 83.58 -21.54 9.15
CA SER A 390 82.60 -22.59 8.87
C SER A 390 83.03 -23.84 9.62
N ILE A 391 82.08 -24.46 10.32
CA ILE A 391 81.96 -25.83 10.86
C ILE A 391 80.71 -25.73 11.75
N ALA A 392 79.53 -26.16 11.28
CA ALA A 392 79.01 -27.54 11.36
C ALA A 392 78.89 -28.05 12.82
N GLY A 393 77.74 -28.52 13.31
CA GLY A 393 76.39 -28.55 12.72
C GLY A 393 75.51 -29.63 13.38
N THR A 394 74.22 -29.35 13.56
CA THR A 394 73.15 -30.34 13.79
C THR A 394 71.82 -29.72 13.35
N SER A 395 70.97 -30.51 12.68
CA SER A 395 69.64 -30.09 12.21
C SER A 395 68.54 -31.01 12.82
N PRO A 396 67.24 -30.93 12.46
CA PRO A 396 66.24 -30.44 13.43
C PRO A 396 65.02 -31.39 13.55
N PRO A 397 63.91 -30.94 14.14
CA PRO A 397 62.57 -31.22 13.61
C PRO A 397 61.89 -29.89 13.21
N LYS A 398 61.32 -29.68 12.01
CA LYS A 398 60.30 -30.44 11.24
C LYS A 398 58.95 -30.62 11.97
N ILE A 399 58.11 -29.59 11.90
CA ILE A 399 56.72 -29.58 11.36
C ILE A 399 56.54 -28.13 10.80
N GLY A 400 55.96 -27.85 9.63
CA GLY A 400 55.42 -28.72 8.58
C GLY A 400 54.16 -28.09 7.96
N LEU A 401 54.29 -27.40 6.83
CA LEU A 401 53.19 -27.06 5.91
C LEU A 401 53.80 -26.66 4.54
N ASN A 402 53.48 -27.40 3.50
CA ASN A 402 54.00 -27.18 2.14
C ASN A 402 53.25 -26.07 1.41
N ARG A 403 53.93 -25.38 0.50
CA ARG A 403 53.28 -24.83 -0.71
C ARG A 403 52.97 -26.01 -1.64
N GLU A 404 51.74 -26.09 -2.15
CA GLU A 404 51.42 -26.18 -3.58
C GLU A 404 49.92 -26.41 -3.84
N ASN A 405 49.41 -25.70 -4.85
CA ASN A 405 48.36 -26.12 -5.79
C ASN A 405 47.09 -26.85 -5.26
N ILE A 406 46.00 -26.09 -5.15
CA ILE A 406 44.71 -26.55 -5.69
C ILE A 406 44.18 -25.49 -6.66
N THR A 407 44.31 -25.78 -7.94
CA THR A 407 43.57 -25.15 -9.04
C THR A 407 42.19 -25.81 -9.16
N PHE A 408 41.26 -25.15 -9.86
CA PHE A 408 39.87 -25.52 -10.25
C PHE A 408 38.78 -24.88 -9.37
N GLN A 409 37.62 -24.44 -9.87
CA GLN A 409 37.13 -23.99 -11.19
C GLN A 409 35.61 -23.81 -11.01
N GLY A 410 34.97 -22.91 -11.75
CA GLY A 410 33.50 -22.87 -11.88
C GLY A 410 32.83 -21.67 -11.19
N GLY A 411 32.20 -20.76 -11.92
CA GLY A 411 32.19 -20.65 -13.38
C GLY A 411 31.35 -19.47 -13.87
N LEU A 412 31.86 -18.76 -14.88
CA LEU A 412 31.10 -17.85 -15.72
C LEU A 412 31.18 -18.36 -17.15
N LYS A 413 30.02 -18.62 -17.76
CA LYS A 413 29.93 -19.02 -19.17
C LYS A 413 29.86 -17.77 -20.03
N GLU A 414 30.91 -17.49 -20.78
CA GLU A 414 30.79 -16.66 -22.00
C GLU A 414 30.17 -17.49 -23.15
N PRO A 415 29.41 -16.86 -24.06
CA PRO A 415 28.88 -17.49 -25.26
C PRO A 415 29.85 -17.35 -26.45
N LEU A 416 29.95 -18.38 -27.29
CA LEU A 416 30.68 -18.40 -28.57
C LEU A 416 29.96 -19.38 -29.53
N PRO A 417 30.22 -19.35 -30.86
CA PRO A 417 29.22 -18.88 -31.82
C PRO A 417 28.61 -20.00 -32.70
N THR A 418 27.69 -19.61 -33.57
CA THR A 418 27.08 -20.46 -34.61
C THR A 418 28.08 -20.92 -35.68
N PRO A 419 27.75 -22.01 -36.39
CA PRO A 419 27.53 -21.86 -37.83
C PRO A 419 26.25 -22.55 -38.38
N SER A 420 25.99 -22.32 -39.67
CA SER A 420 24.90 -22.86 -40.52
C SER A 420 24.97 -24.40 -40.69
N VAL A 421 23.99 -25.16 -41.23
CA VAL A 421 22.97 -25.03 -42.31
C VAL A 421 21.76 -25.93 -41.92
N GLY A 422 20.50 -25.81 -42.37
CA GLY A 422 19.78 -24.98 -43.36
C GLY A 422 18.62 -25.80 -44.01
N LEU A 423 17.92 -25.25 -45.03
CA LEU A 423 16.72 -25.81 -45.73
C LEU A 423 15.43 -25.93 -44.86
N ASP A 424 14.19 -25.80 -45.37
CA ASP A 424 13.64 -25.12 -46.56
C ASP A 424 12.09 -25.12 -46.45
N LYS A 425 11.40 -24.11 -47.00
CA LYS A 425 9.92 -24.03 -47.19
C LYS A 425 9.04 -24.10 -45.90
N MET A 426 7.82 -23.57 -45.85
CA MET A 426 6.85 -23.29 -46.91
C MET A 426 5.95 -22.08 -46.58
N GLN A 427 5.29 -21.51 -47.60
CA GLN A 427 4.47 -20.29 -47.48
C GLN A 427 2.97 -20.56 -47.29
N LYS A 428 2.32 -19.60 -46.61
CA LYS A 428 0.98 -19.02 -46.91
C LYS A 428 -0.32 -19.83 -46.68
N LYS A 429 -1.36 -19.00 -46.48
CA LYS A 429 -2.81 -19.21 -46.41
C LYS A 429 -3.34 -19.53 -44.99
N GLU A 430 -4.43 -18.91 -44.54
CA GLU A 430 -5.31 -17.90 -45.18
C GLU A 430 -5.79 -16.86 -44.15
#